data_AF-A0A7D8YLC3-F1
#
_entry.id   AF-A0A7D8YLC3-F1
#
_cell.length_a   1.000
_cell.length_b   1.000
_cell.length_c   1.000
_cell.angle_alpha   90.00
_cell.angle_beta   90.00
_cell.angle_gamma   90.00
#
_symmetry.space_group_name_H-M   'P 1'
#
loop_
_entity.id
_entity.type
_entity.pdbx_description
1 polymer ?
#
loop_
_entity_poly.entity_id
_entity_poly.type
_entity_poly.pdbx_seq_one_letter_code
_entity_poly.pdbx_strand_id
1 'polypeptide(L)'
;MAGVLVASVGLASVGSASEPDPMSGPSVQERSGAGERGLAPRGGRERASSAIPHAVFVRAVRAMVGPDVDEEVRLTGDQSASITEALHAHASAIRQHRIDRAPEYQALRAAMRPPGGRAWTPEEREAAAAARARLEALQNEAPSSERVHAAIREMLTGTQRAVLDAAVRAQLEQMREIREGVDGEGGEGRTLRDPRGGGGMRSISDAELAELEISEEVRETLRGLAPDERGAKLAELMVAEAMSARVRLLRRLRAIDGPVSDEALASMELPLGILERVEGMEPAQRQRALGRLLRQMEEGSPMDRMDGGGAARERGERPAPATRRDRRPD
;
A
#
# COMPACT_ATOMS: atom_id res chain seq x y z
N MET A 1 -25.29 23.48 49.17
CA MET A 1 -25.73 23.22 47.78
C MET A 1 -25.12 24.31 46.90
N ALA A 2 -24.06 23.98 46.16
CA ALA A 2 -23.41 24.88 45.22
C ALA A 2 -23.43 24.19 43.85
N GLY A 3 -24.20 24.75 42.92
CA GLY A 3 -24.31 24.26 41.55
C GLY A 3 -23.13 24.76 40.72
N VAL A 4 -22.49 23.84 40.00
CA VAL A 4 -21.46 24.16 39.00
C VAL A 4 -22.05 23.88 37.62
N LEU A 5 -22.26 24.95 36.86
CA LEU A 5 -22.58 24.95 35.45
C LEU A 5 -21.29 24.70 34.67
N VAL A 6 -21.18 23.54 34.00
CA VAL A 6 -20.10 23.26 33.05
C VAL A 6 -20.64 23.44 31.64
N ALA A 7 -20.17 24.50 30.96
CA ALA A 7 -20.43 24.75 29.56
C ALA A 7 -19.59 23.81 28.69
N SER A 8 -20.25 23.01 27.87
CA SER A 8 -19.63 22.13 26.89
C SER A 8 -19.28 22.92 25.62
N VAL A 9 -17.99 23.10 25.34
CA VAL A 9 -17.52 23.61 24.05
C VAL A 9 -17.52 22.44 23.05
N GLY A 10 -18.34 22.57 22.00
CA GLY A 10 -18.45 21.58 20.94
C GLY A 10 -17.19 21.55 20.07
N LEU A 11 -16.53 20.39 20.02
CA LEU A 11 -15.56 20.06 18.98
C LEU A 11 -16.32 19.45 17.80
N ALA A 12 -16.48 20.25 16.74
CA ALA A 12 -16.89 19.76 15.43
C ALA A 12 -15.74 18.92 14.83
N SER A 13 -15.92 17.61 14.79
CA SER A 13 -15.07 16.71 14.02
C SER A 13 -15.47 16.76 12.54
N VAL A 14 -14.71 17.52 11.76
CA VAL A 14 -14.76 17.45 10.29
C VAL A 14 -14.18 16.10 9.88
N GLY A 15 -15.06 15.16 9.53
CA GLY A 15 -14.69 13.86 8.98
C GLY A 15 -14.16 14.04 7.56
N SER A 16 -12.84 13.98 7.39
CA SER A 16 -12.21 13.87 6.07
C SER A 16 -12.55 12.52 5.47
N ALA A 17 -13.41 12.53 4.46
CA ALA A 17 -13.61 11.41 3.56
C ALA A 17 -12.27 11.03 2.93
N SER A 18 -11.87 9.77 3.07
CA SER A 18 -10.69 9.22 2.43
C SER A 18 -10.97 9.10 0.94
N GLU A 19 -10.45 10.03 0.14
CA GLU A 19 -10.37 9.87 -1.30
C GLU A 19 -9.44 8.68 -1.65
N PRO A 20 -9.79 7.89 -2.68
CA PRO A 20 -8.95 6.81 -3.15
C PRO A 20 -7.62 7.35 -3.68
N ASP A 21 -6.52 6.68 -3.34
CA ASP A 21 -5.16 7.01 -3.78
C ASP A 21 -5.05 7.09 -5.32
N PRO A 22 -4.85 8.27 -5.92
CA PRO A 22 -4.74 8.45 -7.37
C PRO A 22 -3.38 7.97 -7.94
N MET A 23 -2.54 7.31 -7.12
CA MET A 23 -1.18 6.88 -7.51
C MET A 23 -1.05 5.41 -7.92
N SER A 24 -2.11 4.60 -7.88
CA SER A 24 -2.10 3.25 -8.47
C SER A 24 -2.42 3.32 -9.97
N GLY A 25 -1.44 3.73 -10.77
CA GLY A 25 -1.52 3.63 -12.23
C GLY A 25 -1.46 2.16 -12.71
N PRO A 26 -1.94 1.84 -13.91
CA PRO A 26 -1.84 0.49 -14.47
C PRO A 26 -0.38 0.08 -14.61
N SER A 27 -0.05 -1.14 -14.16
CA SER A 27 1.23 -1.79 -14.42
C SER A 27 1.37 -2.03 -15.93
N VAL A 28 2.22 -1.26 -16.59
CA VAL A 28 2.54 -1.46 -18.01
C VAL A 28 3.45 -2.68 -18.11
N GLN A 29 2.95 -3.77 -18.67
CA GLN A 29 3.80 -4.86 -19.18
C GLN A 29 4.58 -4.32 -20.37
N GLU A 30 5.88 -4.10 -20.20
CA GLU A 30 6.78 -3.84 -21.31
C GLU A 30 6.85 -5.09 -22.19
N ARG A 31 6.17 -5.06 -23.34
CA ARG A 31 6.45 -6.00 -24.43
C ARG A 31 7.84 -5.72 -24.97
N SER A 32 8.74 -6.67 -24.78
CA SER A 32 10.06 -6.71 -25.39
C SER A 32 9.92 -6.76 -26.92
N GLY A 33 10.15 -5.62 -27.57
CA GLY A 33 10.34 -5.52 -29.02
C GLY A 33 11.82 -5.47 -29.34
N ALA A 34 12.32 -6.50 -30.01
CA ALA A 34 13.67 -6.59 -30.54
C ALA A 34 13.93 -5.49 -31.59
N GLY A 35 15.11 -4.86 -31.54
CA GLY A 35 15.61 -4.06 -32.67
C GLY A 35 16.53 -2.87 -32.34
N GLU A 36 17.82 -3.18 -32.23
CA GLU A 36 18.99 -2.38 -32.66
C GLU A 36 19.41 -1.06 -31.98
N ARG A 37 20.57 -1.21 -31.31
CA ARG A 37 21.82 -0.41 -31.41
C ARG A 37 21.84 1.04 -30.90
N GLY A 38 22.58 1.19 -29.80
CA GLY A 38 23.65 2.19 -29.74
C GLY A 38 23.34 3.46 -28.98
N LEU A 39 23.19 3.38 -27.65
CA LEU A 39 23.49 4.51 -26.77
C LEU A 39 24.32 4.01 -25.58
N ALA A 40 25.43 4.72 -25.37
CA ALA A 40 26.53 4.47 -24.45
C ALA A 40 26.13 4.02 -23.03
N PRO A 41 27.02 3.30 -22.32
CA PRO A 41 26.83 3.03 -20.90
C PRO A 41 26.83 4.37 -20.18
N ARG A 42 25.64 4.88 -19.87
CA ARG A 42 25.48 6.03 -18.99
C ARG A 42 26.01 5.57 -17.64
N GLY A 43 27.25 5.97 -17.35
CA GLY A 43 27.85 5.84 -16.03
C GLY A 43 26.90 6.46 -15.03
N GLY A 44 26.13 5.60 -14.37
CA GLY A 44 25.36 5.95 -13.20
C GLY A 44 26.39 6.41 -12.20
N ARG A 45 26.51 7.72 -12.03
CA ARG A 45 27.16 8.27 -10.85
C ARG A 45 26.36 7.72 -9.67
N GLU A 46 26.89 6.65 -9.08
CA GLU A 46 26.71 6.26 -7.70
C GLU A 46 27.09 7.46 -6.83
N ARG A 47 26.19 8.43 -6.77
CA ARG A 47 25.90 9.10 -5.52
C ARG A 47 24.69 8.36 -4.97
N ALA A 48 24.88 7.08 -4.66
CA ALA A 48 24.15 6.48 -3.57
C ALA A 48 24.51 7.37 -2.38
N SER A 49 23.63 8.31 -2.02
CA SER A 49 23.71 8.84 -0.68
C SER A 49 23.76 7.60 0.21
N SER A 50 24.76 7.51 1.08
CA SER A 50 24.87 6.46 2.09
C SER A 50 23.71 6.48 3.10
N ALA A 51 22.61 7.17 2.75
CA ALA A 51 21.40 7.30 3.49
C ALA A 51 20.70 5.93 3.53
N ILE A 52 20.57 5.42 4.74
CA ILE A 52 19.81 4.20 5.03
C ILE A 52 18.38 4.40 4.51
N PRO A 53 17.83 3.49 3.67
CA PRO A 53 16.45 3.58 3.24
C PRO A 53 15.50 3.65 4.44
N HIS A 54 14.56 4.61 4.44
CA HIS A 54 13.70 4.84 5.62
C HIS A 54 12.95 3.58 6.08
N ALA A 55 12.47 2.76 5.14
CA ALA A 55 11.80 1.49 5.46
C ALA A 55 12.71 0.48 6.18
N VAL A 56 14.00 0.42 5.80
CA VAL A 56 15.00 -0.42 6.46
C VAL A 56 15.22 0.04 7.90
N PHE A 57 15.41 1.35 8.08
CA PHE A 57 15.58 1.94 9.41
C PHE A 57 14.38 1.67 10.33
N VAL A 58 13.15 1.90 9.85
CA VAL A 58 11.93 1.67 10.65
C VAL A 58 11.76 0.20 11.00
N ARG A 59 12.08 -0.72 10.08
CA ARG A 59 12.05 -2.16 10.37
C ARG A 59 13.05 -2.54 11.45
N ALA A 60 14.26 -1.98 11.41
CA ALA A 60 15.28 -2.21 12.42
C ALA A 60 14.86 -1.67 13.81
N VAL A 61 14.25 -0.48 13.87
CA VAL A 61 13.68 0.07 15.11
C VAL A 61 12.59 -0.84 15.69
N ARG A 62 11.69 -1.37 14.83
CA ARG A 62 10.61 -2.28 15.27
C ARG A 62 11.14 -3.59 15.85
N ALA A 63 12.29 -4.06 15.40
CA ALA A 63 12.91 -5.27 15.95
C ALA A 63 13.33 -5.12 17.42
N MET A 64 13.44 -3.89 17.94
CA MET A 64 13.81 -3.61 19.34
C MET A 64 12.60 -3.45 20.29
N VAL A 65 11.37 -3.63 19.80
CA VAL A 65 10.13 -3.45 20.60
C VAL A 65 9.60 -4.79 21.16
N GLY A 66 10.07 -5.92 20.62
CA GLY A 66 9.54 -7.24 20.98
C GLY A 66 9.80 -7.66 22.43
N PRO A 67 8.93 -8.51 23.01
CA PRO A 67 9.13 -9.05 24.36
C PRO A 67 10.37 -9.96 24.45
N ASP A 68 10.77 -10.56 23.33
CA ASP A 68 11.93 -11.46 23.21
C ASP A 68 13.28 -10.72 23.13
N VAL A 69 13.26 -9.38 23.16
CA VAL A 69 14.48 -8.55 23.12
C VAL A 69 15.02 -8.38 24.54
N ASP A 70 16.32 -8.56 24.71
CA ASP A 70 17.04 -8.31 25.97
C ASP A 70 16.66 -6.95 26.57
N GLU A 71 16.46 -6.90 27.88
CA GLU A 71 15.94 -5.71 28.58
C GLU A 71 16.82 -4.47 28.37
N GLU A 72 18.14 -4.63 28.27
CA GLU A 72 19.09 -3.54 27.99
C GLU A 72 18.98 -2.96 26.57
N VAL A 73 18.40 -3.72 25.65
CA VAL A 73 18.24 -3.39 24.23
C VAL A 73 16.80 -2.96 23.92
N ARG A 74 15.84 -3.41 24.71
CA ARG A 74 14.43 -3.12 24.54
C ARG A 74 14.16 -1.63 24.69
N LEU A 75 13.29 -1.10 23.85
CA LEU A 75 12.82 0.28 24.00
C LEU A 75 11.95 0.41 25.24
N THR A 76 12.18 1.45 26.04
CA THR A 76 11.26 1.80 27.13
C THR A 76 9.93 2.29 26.56
N GLY A 77 8.87 2.28 27.38
CA GLY A 77 7.56 2.81 26.98
C GLY A 77 7.64 4.26 26.46
N ASP A 78 8.38 5.11 27.17
CA ASP A 78 8.57 6.52 26.82
C ASP A 78 9.38 6.69 25.53
N GLN A 79 10.44 5.89 25.34
CA GLN A 79 11.21 5.88 24.08
C GLN A 79 10.33 5.45 22.91
N SER A 80 9.56 4.37 23.08
CA SER A 80 8.68 3.85 22.03
C SER A 80 7.59 4.86 21.63
N ALA A 81 6.98 5.53 22.60
CA ALA A 81 6.02 6.59 22.36
C ALA A 81 6.65 7.78 21.60
N SER A 82 7.81 8.27 22.06
CA SER A 82 8.52 9.40 21.45
C SER A 82 8.99 9.11 20.02
N ILE A 83 9.50 7.89 19.79
CA ILE A 83 9.91 7.43 18.46
C ILE A 83 8.69 7.33 17.53
N THR A 84 7.57 6.81 18.02
CA THR A 84 6.32 6.70 17.26
C THR A 84 5.81 8.08 16.86
N GLU A 85 5.82 9.05 17.78
CA GLU A 85 5.45 10.44 17.50
C GLU A 85 6.34 11.06 16.44
N ALA A 86 7.67 10.91 16.56
CA ALA A 86 8.63 11.43 15.59
C ALA A 86 8.42 10.83 14.18
N LEU A 87 8.17 9.52 14.09
CA LEU A 87 7.85 8.84 12.83
C LEU A 87 6.52 9.33 12.25
N HIS A 88 5.50 9.52 13.08
CA HIS A 88 4.21 10.04 12.65
C HIS A 88 4.29 11.49 12.14
N ALA A 89 5.05 12.35 12.82
CA ALA A 89 5.32 13.72 12.40
C ALA A 89 6.04 13.75 11.04
N HIS A 90 7.06 12.91 10.86
CA HIS A 90 7.75 12.77 9.58
C HIS A 90 6.83 12.30 8.45
N ALA A 91 6.03 11.26 8.70
CA ALA A 91 5.07 10.75 7.72
C ALA A 91 4.01 11.80 7.34
N SER A 92 3.56 12.59 8.32
CA SER A 92 2.63 13.70 8.11
C SER A 92 3.26 14.81 7.26
N ALA A 93 4.52 15.17 7.52
CA ALA A 93 5.25 16.16 6.72
C ALA A 93 5.44 15.71 5.26
N ILE A 94 5.79 14.44 5.02
CA ILE A 94 5.89 13.87 3.67
C ILE A 94 4.52 13.92 2.98
N ARG A 95 3.46 13.54 3.68
CA ARG A 95 2.09 13.57 3.14
C ARG A 95 1.69 14.99 2.76
N GLN A 96 1.94 15.96 3.61
CA GLN A 96 1.63 17.36 3.35
C GLN A 96 2.40 17.88 2.13
N HIS A 97 3.71 17.63 2.04
CA HIS A 97 4.51 17.98 0.86
C HIS A 97 3.94 17.40 -0.43
N ARG A 98 3.48 16.15 -0.40
CA ARG A 98 2.84 15.51 -1.57
C ARG A 98 1.52 16.16 -1.95
N ILE A 99 0.70 16.53 -0.97
CA ILE A 99 -0.57 17.22 -1.19
C ILE A 99 -0.30 18.61 -1.81
N ASP A 100 0.58 19.39 -1.20
CA ASP A 100 0.89 20.76 -1.65
C ASP A 100 1.49 20.78 -3.05
N ARG A 101 2.27 19.77 -3.40
CA ARG A 101 2.93 19.64 -4.70
C ARG A 101 2.17 18.79 -5.71
N ALA A 102 0.98 18.28 -5.38
CA ALA A 102 0.23 17.37 -6.25
C ALA A 102 -0.01 17.94 -7.67
N PRO A 103 -0.39 19.22 -7.85
CA PRO A 103 -0.58 19.79 -9.19
C PRO A 103 0.71 19.79 -10.02
N GLU A 104 1.85 20.10 -9.37
CA GLU A 104 3.16 20.14 -10.02
C GLU A 104 3.61 18.73 -10.43
N TYR A 105 3.43 17.73 -9.56
CA TYR A 105 3.67 16.32 -9.90
C TYR A 105 2.84 15.84 -11.09
N GLN A 106 1.56 16.22 -11.15
CA GLN A 106 0.68 15.85 -12.26
C GLN A 106 1.13 16.48 -13.58
N ALA A 107 1.49 17.77 -13.57
CA ALA A 107 1.99 18.46 -14.75
C ALA A 107 3.30 17.85 -15.28
N LEU A 108 4.25 17.55 -14.39
CA LEU A 108 5.52 16.92 -14.74
C LEU A 108 5.31 15.51 -15.33
N ARG A 109 4.38 14.73 -14.76
CA ARG A 109 4.02 13.41 -15.30
C ARG A 109 3.37 13.49 -16.68
N ALA A 110 2.50 14.45 -16.90
CA ALA A 110 1.89 14.69 -18.20
C ALA A 110 2.95 15.03 -19.26
N ALA A 111 3.91 15.90 -18.92
CA ALA A 111 4.99 16.30 -19.81
C ALA A 111 5.96 15.15 -20.16
N MET A 112 6.08 14.14 -19.30
CA MET A 112 6.90 12.96 -19.57
C MET A 112 6.15 11.83 -20.32
N ARG A 113 4.84 11.97 -20.51
CA ARG A 113 4.04 10.91 -21.14
C ARG A 113 4.39 10.80 -22.62
N PRO A 114 4.66 9.59 -23.15
CA PRO A 114 4.94 9.43 -24.56
C PRO A 114 3.72 9.82 -25.41
N PRO A 115 3.92 10.48 -26.56
CA PRO A 115 2.83 10.76 -27.49
C PRO A 115 2.33 9.43 -28.07
N GLY A 116 1.02 9.21 -28.02
CA GLY A 116 0.41 7.95 -28.45
C GLY A 116 0.63 7.70 -29.95
N GLY A 117 1.35 6.63 -30.29
CA GLY A 117 1.49 6.13 -31.67
C GLY A 117 2.45 6.91 -32.56
N ARG A 118 3.21 7.89 -32.04
CA ARG A 118 4.26 8.58 -32.81
C ARG A 118 5.57 8.70 -32.05
N ALA A 119 6.64 8.92 -32.80
CA ALA A 119 7.94 9.25 -32.22
C ALA A 119 7.90 10.64 -31.56
N TRP A 120 8.74 10.78 -30.55
CA TRP A 120 8.96 12.06 -29.88
C TRP A 120 9.70 13.03 -30.80
N THR A 121 9.28 14.29 -30.80
CA THR A 121 10.07 15.36 -31.42
C THR A 121 11.32 15.67 -30.57
N PRO A 122 12.37 16.30 -31.13
CA PRO A 122 13.50 16.79 -30.34
C PRO A 122 13.07 17.70 -29.18
N GLU A 123 12.14 18.63 -29.43
CA GLU A 123 11.60 19.55 -28.43
C GLU A 123 10.87 18.80 -27.30
N GLU A 124 10.08 17.78 -27.62
CA GLU A 124 9.40 16.96 -26.61
C GLU A 124 10.39 16.16 -25.75
N ARG A 125 11.47 15.66 -26.36
CA ARG A 125 12.54 14.97 -25.61
C ARG A 125 13.21 15.89 -24.63
N GLU A 126 13.51 17.12 -25.04
CA GLU A 126 14.08 18.14 -24.17
C GLU A 126 13.10 18.52 -23.05
N ALA A 127 11.83 18.74 -23.38
CA ALA A 127 10.79 19.06 -22.39
C ALA A 127 10.62 17.95 -21.34
N ALA A 128 10.59 16.67 -21.73
CA ALA A 128 10.50 15.60 -20.74
C ALA A 128 11.81 15.40 -19.96
N ALA A 129 12.98 15.66 -20.56
CA ALA A 129 14.23 15.62 -19.83
C ALA A 129 14.24 16.72 -18.73
N ALA A 130 13.78 17.92 -19.06
CA ALA A 130 13.59 19.01 -18.10
C ALA A 130 12.53 18.64 -17.03
N ALA A 131 11.41 18.03 -17.43
CA ALA A 131 10.39 17.56 -16.49
C ALA A 131 10.91 16.46 -15.55
N ARG A 132 11.76 15.54 -16.04
CA ARG A 132 12.44 14.54 -15.21
C ARG A 132 13.37 15.20 -14.19
N ALA A 133 14.20 16.14 -14.64
CA ALA A 133 15.11 16.87 -13.74
C ALA A 133 14.34 17.66 -12.66
N ARG A 134 13.23 18.30 -13.03
CA ARG A 134 12.37 19.01 -12.06
C ARG A 134 11.68 18.04 -11.10
N LEU A 135 11.23 16.88 -11.59
CA LEU A 135 10.63 15.85 -10.74
C LEU A 135 11.63 15.34 -9.69
N GLU A 136 12.87 15.08 -10.11
CA GLU A 136 13.96 14.68 -9.20
C GLU A 136 14.25 15.77 -8.16
N ALA A 137 14.35 17.03 -8.58
CA ALA A 137 14.52 18.16 -7.66
C ALA A 137 13.39 18.25 -6.63
N LEU A 138 12.13 18.06 -7.05
CA LEU A 138 10.96 18.13 -6.20
C LEU A 138 10.87 16.94 -5.21
N GLN A 139 11.38 15.78 -5.61
CA GLN A 139 11.56 14.65 -4.71
C GLN A 139 12.63 14.93 -3.65
N ASN A 140 13.72 15.63 -4.01
CA ASN A 140 14.76 16.06 -3.08
C ASN A 140 14.32 17.22 -2.16
N GLU A 141 13.30 17.99 -2.54
CA GLU A 141 12.65 18.99 -1.66
C GLU A 141 11.80 18.35 -0.56
N ALA A 142 11.43 17.07 -0.70
CA ALA A 142 10.63 16.39 0.31
C ALA A 142 11.39 16.27 1.65
N PRO A 143 10.70 16.22 2.80
CA PRO A 143 11.35 16.04 4.09
C PRO A 143 12.26 14.80 4.08
N SER A 144 13.57 15.01 4.28
CA SER A 144 14.56 13.94 4.32
C SER A 144 14.38 13.06 5.56
N SER A 145 14.55 11.74 5.39
CA SER A 145 14.52 10.79 6.49
C SER A 145 15.73 10.90 7.42
N GLU A 146 16.84 11.51 6.98
CA GLU A 146 18.06 11.63 7.77
C GLU A 146 17.82 12.37 9.10
N ARG A 147 16.98 13.41 9.06
CA ARG A 147 16.65 14.20 10.28
C ARG A 147 15.90 13.36 11.31
N VAL A 148 14.91 12.57 10.87
CA VAL A 148 14.15 11.71 11.79
C VAL A 148 15.01 10.52 12.27
N HIS A 149 15.88 9.98 11.42
CA HIS A 149 16.84 8.95 11.81
C HIS A 149 17.81 9.44 12.88
N ALA A 150 18.37 10.64 12.72
CA ALA A 150 19.24 11.27 13.70
C ALA A 150 18.50 11.52 15.02
N ALA A 151 17.29 12.10 14.96
CA ALA A 151 16.48 12.34 16.15
C ALA A 151 16.19 11.04 16.92
N ILE A 152 15.85 9.95 16.22
CA ILE A 152 15.63 8.64 16.85
C ILE A 152 16.93 8.11 17.48
N ARG A 153 18.09 8.22 16.80
CA ARG A 153 19.38 7.77 17.36
C ARG A 153 19.76 8.50 18.65
N GLU A 154 19.41 9.78 18.78
CA GLU A 154 19.64 10.54 20.01
C GLU A 154 18.75 10.08 21.18
N MET A 155 17.58 9.49 20.90
CA MET A 155 16.70 8.93 21.93
C MET A 155 17.20 7.58 22.47
N LEU A 156 18.16 6.94 21.80
CA LEU A 156 18.64 5.59 22.12
C LEU A 156 19.90 5.62 22.99
N THR A 157 20.05 4.61 23.85
CA THR A 157 21.29 4.37 24.60
C THR A 157 22.42 3.91 23.68
N GLY A 158 23.67 3.91 24.17
CA GLY A 158 24.82 3.41 23.43
C GLY A 158 24.63 1.96 22.95
N THR A 159 24.15 1.08 23.83
CA THR A 159 23.86 -0.33 23.52
C THR A 159 22.75 -0.46 22.47
N GLN A 160 21.64 0.25 22.66
CA GLN A 160 20.51 0.26 21.71
C GLN A 160 20.94 0.76 20.31
N ARG A 161 21.79 1.79 20.23
CA ARG A 161 22.33 2.27 18.96
C ARG A 161 23.17 1.22 18.24
N ALA A 162 24.04 0.51 18.97
CA ALA A 162 24.86 -0.54 18.40
C ALA A 162 24.01 -1.68 17.81
N VAL A 163 22.94 -2.08 18.51
CA VAL A 163 21.99 -3.09 18.01
C VAL A 163 21.23 -2.58 16.78
N LEU A 164 20.74 -1.34 16.82
CA LEU A 164 20.08 -0.72 15.67
C LEU A 164 21.00 -0.72 14.43
N ASP A 165 22.26 -0.35 14.59
CA ASP A 165 23.24 -0.32 13.50
C ASP A 165 23.55 -1.71 12.94
N ALA A 166 23.66 -2.72 13.80
CA ALA A 166 23.83 -4.11 13.38
C ALA A 166 22.60 -4.59 12.59
N ALA A 167 21.39 -4.31 13.07
CA ALA A 167 20.13 -4.67 12.41
C ALA A 167 19.97 -3.97 11.05
N VAL A 168 20.31 -2.68 10.97
CA VAL A 168 20.32 -1.94 9.70
C VAL A 168 21.31 -2.56 8.72
N ARG A 169 22.53 -2.86 9.16
CA ARG A 169 23.56 -3.48 8.29
C ARG A 169 23.11 -4.83 7.76
N ALA A 170 22.53 -5.67 8.61
CA ALA A 170 22.00 -6.98 8.21
C ALA A 170 20.90 -6.86 7.15
N GLN A 171 19.99 -5.89 7.31
CA GLN A 171 18.94 -5.63 6.31
C GLN A 171 19.50 -5.09 4.98
N LEU A 172 20.52 -4.22 5.04
CA LEU A 172 21.19 -3.73 3.83
C LEU A 172 21.93 -4.84 3.09
N GLU A 173 22.60 -5.74 3.80
CA GLU A 173 23.26 -6.91 3.21
C GLU A 173 22.25 -7.86 2.57
N GLN A 174 21.14 -8.16 3.26
CA GLN A 174 20.05 -8.95 2.69
C GLN A 174 19.50 -8.35 1.39
N MET A 175 19.32 -7.02 1.35
CA MET A 175 18.89 -6.33 0.12
C MET A 175 19.93 -6.42 -0.99
N ARG A 176 21.21 -6.40 -0.64
CA ARG A 176 22.32 -6.55 -1.58
C ARG A 176 22.37 -7.95 -2.15
N GLU A 177 22.28 -8.99 -1.32
CA GLU A 177 22.20 -10.39 -1.74
C GLU A 177 21.04 -10.64 -2.70
N ILE A 178 19.85 -10.10 -2.39
CA ILE A 178 18.68 -10.20 -3.29
C ILE A 178 18.96 -9.53 -4.63
N ARG A 179 19.66 -8.40 -4.65
CA ARG A 179 19.99 -7.68 -5.88
C ARG A 179 21.04 -8.43 -6.71
N GLU A 180 22.12 -8.87 -6.08
CA GLU A 180 23.21 -9.58 -6.75
C GLU A 180 22.77 -10.97 -7.23
N GLY A 181 21.91 -11.67 -6.48
CA GLY A 181 21.32 -12.95 -6.89
C GLY A 181 20.32 -12.86 -8.03
N VAL A 182 19.82 -11.67 -8.37
CA VAL A 182 18.97 -11.42 -9.55
C VAL A 182 19.81 -11.11 -10.78
N ASP A 183 21.03 -10.58 -10.61
CA ASP A 183 21.88 -10.12 -11.71
C ASP A 183 23.02 -11.11 -12.06
N GLY A 184 23.24 -12.16 -11.26
CA GLY A 184 24.40 -13.04 -11.40
C GLY A 184 24.10 -14.53 -11.32
N GLU A 185 23.50 -15.12 -12.35
CA GLU A 185 23.80 -16.51 -12.78
C GLU A 185 23.17 -16.84 -14.14
N GLY A 186 23.89 -16.48 -15.22
CA GLY A 186 23.80 -17.14 -16.53
C GLY A 186 24.58 -18.45 -16.56
N GLY A 187 24.43 -19.28 -15.52
CA GLY A 187 25.09 -20.58 -15.38
C GLY A 187 24.14 -21.70 -15.78
N GLU A 188 24.50 -22.39 -16.85
CA GLU A 188 23.81 -23.54 -17.43
C GLU A 188 23.42 -24.59 -16.37
N GLY A 189 22.14 -24.98 -16.34
CA GLY A 189 21.74 -26.22 -15.64
C GLY A 189 20.46 -26.20 -14.81
N ARG A 190 19.75 -25.07 -14.66
CA ARG A 190 18.37 -25.08 -14.16
C ARG A 190 17.42 -24.73 -15.29
N THR A 191 16.64 -25.73 -15.69
CA THR A 191 15.55 -25.63 -16.65
C THR A 191 14.64 -24.43 -16.34
N LEU A 192 14.77 -23.40 -17.18
CA LEU A 192 13.69 -22.52 -17.64
C LEU A 192 12.39 -23.34 -17.82
N ARG A 193 11.15 -22.84 -17.68
CA ARG A 193 10.59 -21.51 -17.44
C ARG A 193 9.08 -21.70 -17.66
N ASP A 194 8.24 -21.14 -16.80
CA ASP A 194 6.97 -20.59 -17.27
C ASP A 194 6.84 -19.17 -16.69
N PRO A 195 6.76 -18.10 -17.51
CA PRO A 195 6.82 -16.73 -17.07
C PRO A 195 5.41 -16.16 -16.87
N ARG A 196 4.63 -16.79 -15.99
CA ARG A 196 3.39 -16.21 -15.42
C ARG A 196 3.56 -15.94 -13.92
N GLY A 197 4.55 -15.09 -13.64
CA GLY A 197 4.59 -14.10 -12.56
C GLY A 197 3.93 -14.43 -11.23
N GLY A 198 4.72 -14.98 -10.31
CA GLY A 198 4.50 -14.96 -8.86
C GLY A 198 5.80 -15.41 -8.22
N GLY A 199 6.31 -14.66 -7.24
CA GLY A 199 7.59 -14.96 -6.58
C GLY A 199 7.70 -16.44 -6.24
N GLY A 200 8.82 -17.07 -6.63
CA GLY A 200 9.00 -18.52 -6.57
C GLY A 200 8.51 -19.06 -5.23
N MET A 201 7.36 -19.73 -5.26
CA MET A 201 6.77 -20.27 -4.04
C MET A 201 7.65 -21.43 -3.59
N ARG A 202 8.08 -21.34 -2.33
CA ARG A 202 8.92 -22.31 -1.65
C ARG A 202 8.30 -23.71 -1.73
N SER A 203 9.10 -24.73 -1.98
CA SER A 203 8.68 -26.12 -1.85
C SER A 203 8.32 -26.43 -0.39
N ILE A 204 7.22 -27.13 -0.17
CA ILE A 204 6.71 -27.45 1.18
C ILE A 204 6.85 -28.96 1.40
N SER A 205 7.74 -29.33 2.31
CA SER A 205 7.95 -30.73 2.71
C SER A 205 6.76 -31.27 3.52
N ASP A 206 6.68 -32.60 3.69
CA ASP A 206 5.63 -33.23 4.52
C ASP A 206 5.70 -32.81 5.99
N ALA A 207 6.92 -32.60 6.51
CA ALA A 207 7.15 -32.13 7.87
C ALA A 207 6.63 -30.70 8.05
N GLU A 208 6.97 -29.80 7.13
CA GLU A 208 6.46 -28.42 7.14
C GLU A 208 4.93 -28.40 6.98
N LEU A 209 4.37 -29.24 6.11
CA LEU A 209 2.92 -29.32 5.90
C LEU A 209 2.14 -29.75 7.15
N ALA A 210 2.75 -30.57 8.02
CA ALA A 210 2.17 -30.96 9.30
C ALA A 210 2.15 -29.82 10.32
N GLU A 211 3.12 -28.91 10.24
CA GLU A 211 3.26 -27.76 11.15
C GLU A 211 2.42 -26.54 10.70
N LEU A 212 1.95 -26.51 9.46
CA LEU A 212 1.09 -25.43 8.98
C LEU A 212 -0.28 -25.42 9.68
N GLU A 213 -0.69 -24.24 10.13
CA GLU A 213 -2.01 -23.97 10.71
C GLU A 213 -3.09 -23.88 9.61
N ILE A 214 -3.36 -25.00 8.95
CA ILE A 214 -4.36 -25.16 7.90
C ILE A 214 -5.35 -26.26 8.26
N SER A 215 -6.52 -26.27 7.62
CA SER A 215 -7.51 -27.32 7.83
C SER A 215 -7.01 -28.69 7.35
N GLU A 216 -7.51 -29.78 7.95
CA GLU A 216 -7.14 -31.14 7.53
C GLU A 216 -7.49 -31.43 6.07
N GLU A 217 -8.59 -30.87 5.56
CA GLU A 217 -9.01 -31.01 4.17
C GLU A 217 -7.99 -30.39 3.20
N VAL A 218 -7.49 -29.18 3.52
CA VAL A 218 -6.42 -28.53 2.74
C VAL A 218 -5.13 -29.32 2.88
N ARG A 219 -4.81 -29.81 4.07
CA ARG A 219 -3.60 -30.61 4.32
C ARG A 219 -3.61 -31.93 3.56
N GLU A 220 -4.74 -32.63 3.50
CA GLU A 220 -4.91 -33.87 2.73
C GLU A 220 -4.80 -33.62 1.23
N THR A 221 -5.41 -32.54 0.74
CA THR A 221 -5.28 -32.10 -0.65
C THR A 221 -3.82 -31.83 -1.04
N LEU A 222 -3.05 -31.19 -0.15
CA LEU A 222 -1.63 -30.90 -0.36
C LEU A 222 -0.73 -32.14 -0.23
N ARG A 223 -1.07 -33.09 0.65
CA ARG A 223 -0.35 -34.36 0.81
C ARG A 223 -0.32 -35.17 -0.49
N GLY A 224 -1.40 -35.11 -1.28
CA GLY A 224 -1.51 -35.78 -2.58
C GLY A 224 -0.67 -35.16 -3.71
N LEU A 225 -0.04 -34.00 -3.49
CA LEU A 225 0.77 -33.29 -4.47
C LEU A 225 2.27 -33.42 -4.21
N ALA A 226 3.08 -33.20 -5.24
CA ALA A 226 4.52 -33.15 -5.11
C ALA A 226 4.97 -31.91 -4.29
N PRO A 227 6.07 -31.97 -3.51
CA PRO A 227 6.49 -30.89 -2.61
C PRO A 227 6.66 -29.51 -3.26
N ASP A 228 7.07 -29.49 -4.53
CA ASP A 228 7.24 -28.31 -5.37
C ASP A 228 5.90 -27.70 -5.84
N GLU A 229 4.84 -28.49 -5.96
CA GLU A 229 3.51 -28.03 -6.37
C GLU A 229 2.67 -27.50 -5.19
N ARG A 230 3.00 -27.93 -3.97
CA ARG A 230 2.22 -27.59 -2.75
C ARG A 230 2.21 -26.10 -2.44
N GLY A 231 3.32 -25.40 -2.67
CA GLY A 231 3.37 -23.94 -2.42
C GLY A 231 2.36 -23.18 -3.27
N ALA A 232 2.32 -23.49 -4.57
CA ALA A 232 1.35 -22.90 -5.50
C ALA A 232 -0.09 -23.28 -5.14
N LYS A 233 -0.35 -24.55 -4.84
CA LYS A 233 -1.70 -25.00 -4.49
C LYS A 233 -2.19 -24.41 -3.17
N LEU A 234 -1.33 -24.31 -2.16
CA LEU A 234 -1.66 -23.69 -0.89
C LEU A 234 -2.05 -22.22 -1.09
N ALA A 235 -1.28 -21.47 -1.87
CA ALA A 235 -1.63 -20.08 -2.18
C ALA A 235 -2.94 -19.96 -2.94
N GLU A 236 -3.20 -20.84 -3.92
CA GLU A 236 -4.48 -20.90 -4.63
C GLU A 236 -5.65 -21.14 -3.67
N LEU A 237 -5.52 -22.12 -2.77
CA LEU A 237 -6.55 -22.47 -1.79
C LEU A 237 -6.78 -21.34 -0.78
N MET A 238 -5.73 -20.69 -0.29
CA MET A 238 -5.85 -19.52 0.60
C MET A 238 -6.53 -18.34 -0.10
N VAL A 239 -6.22 -18.09 -1.38
CA VAL A 239 -6.90 -17.06 -2.17
C VAL A 239 -8.37 -17.43 -2.39
N ALA A 240 -8.68 -18.69 -2.71
CA ALA A 240 -10.04 -19.17 -2.90
C ALA A 240 -10.86 -19.05 -1.60
N GLU A 241 -10.28 -19.40 -0.46
CA GLU A 241 -10.90 -19.28 0.86
C GLU A 241 -11.13 -17.81 1.22
N ALA A 242 -10.12 -16.95 1.04
CA ALA A 242 -10.25 -15.51 1.27
C ALA A 242 -11.34 -14.88 0.40
N MET A 243 -11.44 -15.31 -0.87
CA MET A 243 -12.48 -14.87 -1.79
C MET A 243 -13.87 -15.38 -1.38
N SER A 244 -13.98 -16.64 -0.95
CA SER A 244 -15.22 -17.21 -0.42
C SER A 244 -15.69 -16.49 0.84
N ALA A 245 -14.78 -16.24 1.80
CA ALA A 245 -15.03 -15.45 2.99
C ALA A 245 -15.51 -14.02 2.63
N ARG A 246 -14.85 -13.39 1.65
CA ARG A 246 -15.26 -12.08 1.13
C ARG A 246 -16.65 -12.10 0.52
N VAL A 247 -17.01 -13.11 -0.27
CA VAL A 247 -18.35 -13.24 -0.88
C VAL A 247 -19.42 -13.45 0.20
N ARG A 248 -19.16 -14.29 1.21
CA ARG A 248 -20.08 -14.46 2.35
C ARG A 248 -20.27 -13.16 3.11
N LEU A 249 -19.19 -12.42 3.36
CA LEU A 249 -19.24 -11.11 4.01
C LEU A 249 -20.05 -10.10 3.18
N LEU A 250 -19.81 -9.98 1.87
CA LEU A 250 -20.58 -9.11 0.99
C LEU A 250 -22.07 -9.43 1.00
N ARG A 251 -22.44 -10.71 0.95
CA ARG A 251 -23.84 -11.15 1.03
C ARG A 251 -24.50 -10.70 2.33
N ARG A 252 -23.81 -10.87 3.46
CA ARG A 252 -24.30 -10.42 4.79
C ARG A 252 -24.44 -8.91 4.86
N LEU A 253 -23.44 -8.17 4.38
CA LEU A 253 -23.47 -6.70 4.36
C LEU A 253 -24.59 -6.15 3.47
N ARG A 254 -24.90 -6.80 2.34
CA ARG A 254 -26.02 -6.41 1.46
C ARG A 254 -27.39 -6.69 2.06
N ALA A 255 -27.48 -7.66 2.97
CA ALA A 255 -28.73 -7.98 3.66
C ALA A 255 -29.04 -7.01 4.81
N ILE A 256 -28.14 -6.07 5.12
CA ILE A 256 -28.37 -5.04 6.13
C ILE A 256 -29.37 -4.02 5.59
N ASP A 257 -30.59 -4.09 6.10
CA ASP A 257 -31.61 -3.07 5.89
C ASP A 257 -31.93 -2.41 7.24
N GLY A 258 -31.61 -1.12 7.37
CA GLY A 258 -31.81 -0.34 8.59
C GLY A 258 -30.69 -0.40 9.66
N PRO A 259 -30.94 0.20 10.84
CA PRO A 259 -29.97 0.28 11.94
C PRO A 259 -29.55 -1.11 12.44
N VAL A 260 -28.26 -1.28 12.74
CA VAL A 260 -27.67 -2.58 13.12
C VAL A 260 -27.61 -2.72 14.64
N SER A 261 -28.45 -3.60 15.20
CA SER A 261 -28.42 -3.93 16.63
C SER A 261 -27.16 -4.72 17.03
N ASP A 262 -26.89 -4.85 18.33
CA ASP A 262 -25.79 -5.69 18.84
C ASP A 262 -25.97 -7.16 18.44
N GLU A 263 -27.20 -7.66 18.49
CA GLU A 263 -27.53 -9.03 18.09
C GLU A 263 -27.30 -9.26 16.59
N ALA A 264 -27.75 -8.32 15.75
CA ALA A 264 -27.50 -8.37 14.32
C ALA A 264 -25.99 -8.33 14.04
N LEU A 265 -25.24 -7.48 14.74
CA LEU A 265 -23.79 -7.37 14.60
C LEU A 265 -23.07 -8.67 14.98
N ALA A 266 -23.46 -9.31 16.09
CA ALA A 266 -22.89 -10.57 16.53
C ALA A 266 -23.16 -11.70 15.52
N SER A 267 -24.36 -11.74 14.92
CA SER A 267 -24.73 -12.75 13.92
C SER A 267 -24.01 -12.61 12.57
N MET A 268 -23.37 -11.46 12.31
CA MET A 268 -22.70 -11.21 11.03
C MET A 268 -21.30 -11.86 10.92
N GLU A 269 -20.76 -12.42 12.02
CA GLU A 269 -19.41 -13.00 12.10
C GLU A 269 -18.36 -12.17 11.35
N LEU A 270 -18.31 -10.88 11.69
CA LEU A 270 -17.36 -9.96 11.06
C LEU A 270 -15.93 -10.31 11.49
N PRO A 271 -14.93 -10.12 10.62
CA PRO A 271 -13.53 -10.20 11.02
C PRO A 271 -13.26 -9.30 12.23
N LEU A 272 -12.43 -9.76 13.18
CA LEU A 272 -12.24 -9.10 14.48
C LEU A 272 -11.92 -7.60 14.35
N GLY A 273 -10.99 -7.23 13.47
CA GLY A 273 -10.64 -5.83 13.25
C GLY A 273 -11.74 -4.96 12.62
N ILE A 274 -12.80 -5.54 12.05
CA ILE A 274 -14.01 -4.79 11.68
C ILE A 274 -14.94 -4.69 12.90
N LEU A 275 -15.12 -5.79 13.64
CA LEU A 275 -15.96 -5.85 14.82
C LEU A 275 -15.54 -4.80 15.86
N GLU A 276 -14.27 -4.77 16.24
CA GLU A 276 -13.71 -3.81 17.21
C GLU A 276 -13.94 -2.35 16.81
N ARG A 277 -14.01 -2.05 15.51
CA ARG A 277 -14.23 -0.69 15.02
C ARG A 277 -15.68 -0.25 15.06
N VAL A 278 -16.63 -1.19 15.08
CA VAL A 278 -18.08 -0.87 15.07
C VAL A 278 -18.74 -1.20 16.40
N GLU A 279 -18.07 -1.99 17.24
CA GLU A 279 -18.43 -2.24 18.63
C GLU A 279 -18.41 -0.91 19.41
N GLY A 280 -19.45 -0.67 20.21
CA GLY A 280 -19.64 0.60 20.92
C GLY A 280 -20.19 1.77 20.07
N MET A 281 -20.36 1.63 18.75
CA MET A 281 -21.08 2.62 17.95
C MET A 281 -22.61 2.47 18.12
N GLU A 282 -23.35 3.56 17.91
CA GLU A 282 -24.82 3.52 17.85
C GLU A 282 -25.32 2.73 16.62
N PRO A 283 -26.50 2.09 16.66
CA PRO A 283 -27.01 1.25 15.56
C PRO A 283 -27.01 1.91 14.17
N ALA A 284 -27.38 3.20 14.11
CA ALA A 284 -27.37 3.97 12.86
C ALA A 284 -25.94 4.38 12.42
N GLN A 285 -24.99 4.48 13.33
CA GLN A 285 -23.57 4.71 13.00
C GLN A 285 -22.94 3.43 12.44
N ARG A 286 -23.25 2.26 13.04
CA ARG A 286 -22.82 0.95 12.53
C ARG A 286 -23.32 0.70 11.12
N GLN A 287 -24.60 0.93 10.85
CA GLN A 287 -25.16 0.81 9.50
C GLN A 287 -24.37 1.65 8.49
N ARG A 288 -24.08 2.92 8.82
CA ARG A 288 -23.29 3.81 7.95
C ARG A 288 -21.85 3.33 7.77
N ALA A 289 -21.20 2.82 8.83
CA ALA A 289 -19.85 2.29 8.77
C ALA A 289 -19.77 1.02 7.92
N LEU A 290 -20.67 0.06 8.14
CA LEU A 290 -20.77 -1.19 7.38
C LEU A 290 -21.18 -0.93 5.92
N GLY A 291 -22.04 0.05 5.66
CA GLY A 291 -22.38 0.48 4.31
C GLY A 291 -21.22 1.13 3.55
N ARG A 292 -20.33 1.87 4.25
CA ARG A 292 -19.07 2.36 3.65
C ARG A 292 -18.13 1.20 3.33
N LEU A 293 -17.99 0.24 4.25
CA LEU A 293 -17.18 -0.95 4.03
C LEU A 293 -17.69 -1.76 2.82
N LEU A 294 -19.00 -1.96 2.70
CA LEU A 294 -19.61 -2.62 1.55
C LEU A 294 -19.21 -1.95 0.24
N ARG A 295 -19.37 -0.62 0.14
CA ARG A 295 -18.96 0.15 -1.05
C ARG A 295 -17.48 0.01 -1.35
N GLN A 296 -16.62 0.14 -0.34
CA GLN A 296 -15.17 -0.04 -0.50
C GLN A 296 -14.82 -1.46 -1.00
N MET A 297 -15.50 -2.48 -0.48
CA MET A 297 -15.30 -3.85 -0.91
C MET A 297 -15.80 -4.10 -2.34
N GLU A 298 -16.88 -3.44 -2.78
CA GLU A 298 -17.39 -3.52 -4.16
C GLU A 298 -16.47 -2.76 -5.15
N GLU A 299 -15.99 -1.57 -4.79
CA GLU A 299 -15.09 -0.75 -5.62
C GLU A 299 -13.65 -1.31 -5.68
N GLY A 300 -13.24 -2.03 -4.63
CA GLY A 300 -11.91 -2.60 -4.47
C GLY A 300 -11.69 -3.93 -5.19
N SER A 301 -12.69 -4.52 -5.85
CA SER A 301 -12.56 -5.82 -6.51
C SER A 301 -11.67 -5.72 -7.76
N PRO A 302 -10.47 -6.33 -7.79
CA PRO A 302 -9.61 -6.28 -8.97
C PRO A 302 -10.19 -7.08 -10.15
N MET A 303 -11.04 -8.08 -9.89
CA MET A 303 -11.70 -8.88 -10.92
C MET A 303 -12.70 -8.06 -11.76
N ASP A 304 -13.48 -7.16 -11.14
CA ASP A 304 -14.45 -6.33 -11.87
C ASP A 304 -13.79 -5.28 -12.78
N ARG A 305 -12.50 -4.97 -12.56
CA ARG A 305 -11.73 -4.08 -13.42
C ARG A 305 -11.08 -4.78 -14.61
N MET A 306 -10.93 -6.11 -14.56
CA MET A 306 -10.29 -6.87 -15.64
C MET A 306 -11.28 -7.37 -16.69
N ASP A 307 -12.52 -7.66 -16.32
CA ASP A 307 -13.57 -8.06 -17.28
C ASP A 307 -14.38 -6.87 -17.84
N GLY A 308 -14.25 -5.69 -17.22
CA GLY A 308 -14.86 -4.44 -17.67
C GLY A 308 -14.09 -3.77 -18.81
N GLY A 309 -13.94 -4.45 -19.94
CA GLY A 309 -13.46 -3.84 -21.18
C GLY A 309 -14.33 -2.65 -21.58
N GLY A 310 -13.77 -1.44 -21.51
CA GLY A 310 -14.06 -0.36 -22.45
C GLY A 310 -15.50 0.11 -22.63
N ALA A 311 -16.42 -0.09 -21.69
CA ALA A 311 -17.68 0.65 -21.70
C ALA A 311 -17.41 2.05 -21.17
N ALA A 312 -16.94 2.92 -22.06
CA ALA A 312 -17.03 4.36 -21.90
C ALA A 312 -18.46 4.66 -21.42
N ARG A 313 -18.59 5.12 -20.16
CA ARG A 313 -19.80 5.82 -19.74
C ARG A 313 -19.88 7.04 -20.64
N GLU A 314 -20.67 6.93 -21.71
CA GLU A 314 -21.27 8.05 -22.40
C GLU A 314 -21.84 8.94 -21.30
N ARG A 315 -21.12 10.04 -21.02
CA ARG A 315 -21.70 11.15 -20.30
C ARG A 315 -22.76 11.68 -21.23
N GLY A 316 -23.99 11.22 -21.01
CA GLY A 316 -25.18 11.80 -21.60
C GLY A 316 -25.05 13.30 -21.51
N GLU A 317 -25.09 13.94 -22.68
CA GLU A 317 -25.15 15.37 -22.86
C GLU A 317 -26.15 15.93 -21.84
N ARG A 318 -25.67 16.79 -20.95
CA ARG A 318 -26.58 17.64 -20.19
C ARG A 318 -27.32 18.50 -21.21
N PRO A 319 -28.65 18.40 -21.34
CA PRO A 319 -29.38 19.32 -22.19
C PRO A 319 -29.14 20.74 -21.67
N ALA A 320 -28.77 21.63 -22.59
CA ALA A 320 -28.55 23.04 -22.30
C ALA A 320 -29.79 23.63 -21.58
N PRO A 321 -29.61 24.49 -20.57
CA PRO A 321 -30.73 25.13 -19.90
C PRO A 321 -31.53 25.93 -20.92
N ALA A 322 -32.81 25.56 -21.08
CA ALA A 322 -33.74 26.26 -21.95
C ALA A 322 -33.78 27.75 -21.55
N THR A 323 -33.43 28.61 -22.50
CA THR A 323 -33.59 30.05 -22.38
C THR A 323 -35.07 30.37 -22.19
N ARG A 324 -35.40 30.79 -20.97
CA ARG A 324 -36.73 31.28 -20.59
C ARG A 324 -36.99 32.56 -21.38
N ARG A 325 -37.74 32.47 -22.48
CA ARG A 325 -38.28 33.64 -23.18
C ARG A 325 -39.33 34.28 -22.28
N ASP A 326 -39.01 35.44 -21.75
CA ASP A 326 -39.97 36.38 -21.18
C ASP A 326 -41.05 36.69 -22.22
N ARG A 327 -42.26 36.19 -21.98
CA ARG A 327 -43.48 36.79 -22.53
C ARG A 327 -43.90 37.89 -21.56
N ARG A 328 -43.68 39.14 -21.93
CA ARG A 328 -44.44 40.26 -21.38
C ARG A 328 -45.91 40.12 -21.78
N PRO A 329 -46.85 40.34 -20.85
CA PRO A 329 -48.19 40.78 -21.23
C PRO A 329 -48.18 42.30 -21.45
N ASP A 330 -48.95 42.67 -22.48
CA ASP A 330 -49.44 44.00 -22.89
C ASP A 330 -48.44 45.02 -23.49
#